data_AF-A0A660QGH3-F1
#
_entry.id   AF-A0A660QGH3-F1
#
_cell.length_a   1.000
_cell.length_b   1.000
_cell.length_c   1.000
_cell.angle_alpha   90.00
_cell.angle_beta   90.00
_cell.angle_gamma   90.00
#
_symmetry.space_group_name_H-M   'P 1'
#
loop_
_entity.id
_entity.type
_entity.pdbx_description
1 polymer ?
#
loop_
_entity_poly.entity_id
_entity_poly.type
_entity_poly.pdbx_seq_one_letter_code
_entity_poly.pdbx_strand_id
1 'polypeptide(L)'
;LSDLTNLADVGGGILIDYDQMKFSANVGYLSNEIWDFTGGAEVSVDPISLYVTVPYMYSTLTEQSTVFIDAGGTVNIGNFTIGASVLYPFGAKQESSDPFSELSYDFHIDIRIGVKW
;
A
#
# COMPACT_ATOMS: atom_id res chain seq x y z
N LEU A 1 10.49 -19.76 28.65
CA LEU A 1 9.70 -18.52 28.76
C LEU A 1 8.74 -18.52 27.59
N SER A 2 7.48 -18.23 27.87
CA SER A 2 6.32 -18.41 26.98
C SER A 2 6.48 -17.76 25.60
N ASP A 3 6.27 -18.55 24.55
CA ASP A 3 5.96 -18.10 23.19
C ASP A 3 4.61 -17.37 23.17
N LEU A 4 4.60 -16.13 23.67
CA LEU A 4 3.52 -15.18 23.44
C LEU A 4 3.72 -14.61 22.04
N THR A 5 3.32 -15.35 21.01
CA THR A 5 3.14 -14.80 19.68
C THR A 5 2.08 -13.70 19.78
N ASN A 6 2.45 -12.47 19.47
CA ASN A 6 1.49 -11.38 19.43
C ASN A 6 0.51 -11.65 18.28
N LEU A 7 -0.75 -11.97 18.62
CA LEU A 7 -1.84 -12.28 17.70
C LEU A 7 -2.72 -11.06 17.41
N ALA A 8 -2.44 -9.93 18.05
CA ALA A 8 -3.25 -8.73 17.92
C ALA A 8 -2.55 -7.72 17.01
N ASP A 9 -3.29 -7.25 16.02
CA ASP A 9 -2.91 -6.09 15.21
C ASP A 9 -3.42 -4.84 15.93
N VAL A 10 -2.56 -3.85 16.11
CA VAL A 10 -2.94 -2.54 16.66
C VAL A 10 -2.39 -1.44 15.76
N GLY A 11 -3.19 -0.42 15.50
CA GLY A 11 -2.74 0.68 14.65
C GLY A 11 -3.62 1.91 14.80
N GLY A 12 -3.15 2.99 14.19
CA GLY A 12 -3.85 4.26 14.14
C GLY A 12 -3.24 5.15 13.06
N GLY A 13 -3.94 6.23 12.73
CA GLY A 13 -3.47 7.14 11.70
C GLY A 13 -4.18 8.47 11.72
N ILE A 14 -3.68 9.37 10.88
CA ILE A 14 -4.23 10.69 10.65
C ILE A 14 -4.73 10.72 9.21
N LEU A 15 -5.93 11.24 9.02
CA LEU A 15 -6.53 11.54 7.72
C LEU A 15 -6.81 13.04 7.66
N ILE A 16 -6.35 13.68 6.60
CA ILE A 16 -6.71 15.05 6.24
C ILE A 16 -7.57 14.96 4.98
N ASP A 17 -8.83 15.38 5.10
CA ASP A 17 -9.85 15.25 4.06
C ASP A 17 -10.22 16.63 3.50
N TYR A 18 -9.96 16.82 2.20
CA TYR A 18 -10.37 17.98 1.41
C TYR A 18 -11.37 17.52 0.35
N ASP A 19 -12.11 18.48 -0.23
CA ASP A 19 -13.20 18.22 -1.20
C ASP A 19 -12.84 17.20 -2.32
N GLN A 20 -11.64 17.31 -2.89
CA GLN A 20 -11.16 16.43 -3.95
C GLN A 20 -9.88 15.66 -3.60
N MET A 21 -9.31 15.87 -2.41
CA MET A 21 -8.00 15.31 -2.06
C MET A 21 -7.97 14.79 -0.64
N LYS A 22 -7.35 13.64 -0.43
CA LYS A 22 -7.12 13.09 0.91
C LYS A 22 -5.66 12.79 1.10
N PHE A 23 -5.16 13.02 2.31
CA PHE A 23 -3.82 12.63 2.74
C PHE A 23 -3.94 11.77 3.99
N SER A 24 -3.22 10.65 4.00
CA SER A 24 -3.22 9.75 5.14
C SER A 24 -1.80 9.41 5.58
N ALA A 25 -1.65 9.20 6.89
CA ALA A 25 -0.45 8.65 7.48
C ALA A 25 -0.87 7.69 8.60
N ASN A 26 -0.56 6.42 8.41
CA ASN A 26 -0.96 5.33 9.30
C ASN A 26 0.28 4.65 9.87
N VAL A 27 0.17 4.20 11.13
CA VAL A 27 1.12 3.31 11.76
C VAL A 27 0.37 2.11 12.32
N GLY A 28 0.87 0.92 12.01
CA GLY A 28 0.38 -0.35 12.50
C GLY A 28 1.52 -1.14 13.11
N TYR A 29 1.19 -1.89 14.14
CA TYR A 29 1.99 -2.97 14.65
C TYR A 29 1.14 -4.24 14.49
N LEU A 30 1.58 -5.07 13.56
CA LEU A 30 0.89 -6.26 13.10
C LEU A 30 1.44 -7.50 13.82
N SER A 31 0.60 -8.53 13.87
CA SER A 31 0.97 -9.88 14.25
C SER A 31 2.22 -10.33 13.49
N ASN A 32 3.10 -11.07 14.19
CA ASN A 32 4.47 -11.40 13.78
C ASN A 32 5.50 -10.25 13.91
N GLU A 33 5.23 -9.28 14.79
CA GLU A 33 6.18 -8.20 15.13
C GLU A 33 6.57 -7.33 13.92
N ILE A 34 5.61 -7.06 13.05
CA ILE A 34 5.81 -6.23 11.86
C ILE A 34 5.28 -4.84 12.16
N TRP A 35 6.14 -3.83 12.05
CA TRP A 35 5.72 -2.44 11.99
C TRP A 35 5.37 -2.08 10.55
N ASP A 36 4.19 -1.50 10.35
CA ASP A 36 3.74 -0.91 9.09
C ASP A 36 3.61 0.60 9.26
N PHE A 37 4.26 1.36 8.38
CA PHE A 37 4.11 2.80 8.28
C PHE A 37 3.68 3.13 6.86
N THR A 38 2.45 3.60 6.70
CA THR A 38 1.90 3.88 5.37
C THR A 38 1.52 5.34 5.25
N GLY A 39 2.17 6.05 4.34
CA GLY A 39 1.76 7.38 3.89
C GLY A 39 1.03 7.30 2.56
N GLY A 40 -0.01 8.12 2.34
CA GLY A 40 -0.76 8.07 1.10
C GLY A 40 -1.47 9.37 0.75
N ALA A 41 -1.77 9.49 -0.54
CA ALA A 41 -2.59 10.56 -1.10
C ALA A 41 -3.62 9.98 -2.06
N GLU A 42 -4.82 10.55 -2.05
CA GLU A 42 -5.90 10.24 -2.99
C GLU A 42 -6.38 11.56 -3.61
N VAL A 43 -6.71 11.53 -4.90
CA VAL A 43 -7.46 12.58 -5.59
C VAL A 43 -8.71 11.96 -6.21
N SER A 44 -9.86 12.58 -5.95
CA SER A 44 -11.17 12.08 -6.37
C SER A 44 -11.91 13.20 -7.12
N VAL A 45 -12.11 12.99 -8.42
CA VAL A 45 -12.84 13.89 -9.33
C VAL A 45 -13.75 13.04 -10.20
N ASP A 46 -15.06 13.11 -9.97
CA ASP A 46 -16.04 12.26 -10.66
C ASP A 46 -15.84 12.25 -12.19
N PRO A 47 -15.78 11.07 -12.85
CA PRO A 47 -16.01 9.73 -12.31
C PRO A 47 -14.76 8.99 -11.80
N ILE A 48 -13.63 9.65 -11.68
CA ILE A 48 -12.31 9.03 -11.45
C ILE A 48 -11.80 9.30 -10.03
N SER A 49 -11.20 8.29 -9.42
CA SER A 49 -10.41 8.43 -8.20
C SER A 49 -9.05 7.80 -8.44
N LEU A 50 -7.97 8.48 -8.06
CA LEU A 50 -6.60 7.98 -8.16
C LEU A 50 -5.95 8.05 -6.79
N TYR A 51 -5.09 7.09 -6.47
CA TYR A 51 -4.36 7.07 -5.22
C TYR A 51 -2.92 6.63 -5.42
N VAL A 52 -2.08 7.03 -4.48
CA VAL A 52 -0.73 6.50 -4.28
C VAL A 52 -0.48 6.33 -2.79
N THR A 53 0.08 5.21 -2.40
CA THR A 53 0.55 4.96 -1.04
C THR A 53 1.98 4.44 -1.07
N VAL A 54 2.70 4.71 0.02
CA VAL A 54 4.05 4.24 0.26
C VAL A 54 4.09 3.51 1.59
N PRO A 55 3.76 2.20 1.61
CA PRO A 55 3.94 1.36 2.78
C PRO A 55 5.42 1.09 3.06
N TYR A 56 5.82 1.19 4.32
CA TYR A 56 7.10 0.73 4.83
C TYR A 56 6.83 -0.33 5.89
N MET A 57 7.25 -1.56 5.61
CA MET A 57 7.13 -2.68 6.54
C MET A 57 8.50 -3.02 7.12
N TYR A 58 8.57 -3.18 8.44
CA TYR A 58 9.77 -3.58 9.16
C TYR A 58 9.44 -4.74 10.11
N SER A 59 10.12 -5.87 9.95
CA SER A 59 10.00 -7.00 10.88
C SER A 59 11.09 -6.91 11.95
N THR A 60 10.70 -6.84 13.22
CA THR A 60 11.67 -6.89 14.32
C THR A 60 12.29 -8.28 14.49
N LEU A 61 11.61 -9.34 14.00
CA LEU A 61 12.09 -10.73 14.09
C LEU A 61 13.25 -11.01 13.13
N THR A 62 13.17 -10.50 11.90
CA THR A 62 14.20 -10.72 10.87
C THR A 62 15.15 -9.54 10.70
N GLU A 63 14.85 -8.41 11.34
CA GLU A 63 15.51 -7.11 11.15
C GLU A 63 15.51 -6.63 9.68
N GLN A 64 14.59 -7.15 8.87
CA GLN A 64 14.44 -6.75 7.47
C GLN A 64 13.35 -5.70 7.31
N SER A 65 13.54 -4.84 6.32
CA SER A 65 12.54 -3.86 5.92
C SER A 65 12.27 -3.90 4.43
N THR A 66 11.07 -3.50 4.04
CA THR A 66 10.69 -3.34 2.63
C THR A 66 9.83 -2.09 2.49
N VAL A 67 10.12 -1.31 1.45
CA VAL A 67 9.29 -0.17 1.06
C VAL A 67 8.48 -0.61 -0.15
N PHE A 68 7.24 -0.17 -0.28
CA PHE A 68 6.41 -0.42 -1.45
C PHE A 68 5.90 0.90 -2.01
N ILE A 69 5.58 0.90 -3.28
CA ILE A 69 4.66 1.90 -3.85
C ILE A 69 3.44 1.13 -4.34
N ASP A 70 2.27 1.47 -3.82
CA ASP A 70 0.98 1.04 -4.38
C ASP A 70 0.32 2.26 -5.02
N ALA A 71 0.12 2.21 -6.33
CA ALA A 71 -0.56 3.25 -7.07
C ALA A 71 -1.72 2.64 -7.85
N GLY A 72 -2.87 3.30 -7.79
CA GLY A 72 -4.05 2.78 -8.44
C GLY A 72 -5.15 3.81 -8.58
N GLY A 73 -6.31 3.33 -8.97
CA GLY A 73 -7.47 4.17 -9.10
C GLY A 73 -8.71 3.40 -9.49
N THR A 74 -9.83 4.12 -9.48
CA THR A 74 -11.13 3.62 -9.88
C THR A 74 -11.81 4.60 -10.83
N VAL A 75 -12.65 4.06 -11.72
CA VAL A 75 -13.57 4.83 -12.56
C VAL A 75 -15.00 4.33 -12.34
N ASN A 76 -15.93 5.25 -12.18
CA ASN A 76 -17.36 4.99 -12.08
C ASN A 76 -18.03 5.08 -13.45
N ILE A 77 -18.71 4.02 -13.89
CA ILE A 77 -19.46 3.98 -15.15
C ILE A 77 -20.89 3.55 -14.83
N GLY A 78 -21.78 4.53 -14.65
CA GLY A 78 -23.14 4.29 -14.17
C GLY A 78 -23.12 3.65 -12.77
N ASN A 79 -23.63 2.43 -12.66
CA ASN A 79 -23.65 1.67 -11.41
C ASN A 79 -22.41 0.77 -11.22
N PHE A 80 -21.45 0.81 -12.14
CA PHE A 80 -20.22 0.01 -12.05
C PHE A 80 -19.06 0.85 -11.55
N THR A 81 -18.20 0.25 -10.74
CA THR A 81 -16.89 0.80 -10.38
C THR A 81 -15.82 -0.17 -10.87
N ILE A 82 -14.92 0.29 -11.72
CA ILE A 82 -13.79 -0.50 -12.22
C ILE A 82 -12.53 0.09 -11.61
N GLY A 83 -11.70 -0.74 -10.98
CA GLY A 83 -10.45 -0.34 -10.36
C GLY A 83 -9.26 -1.15 -10.86
N ALA A 84 -8.10 -0.50 -10.88
CA ALA A 84 -6.82 -1.14 -11.13
C ALA A 84 -5.78 -0.56 -10.17
N SER A 85 -4.85 -1.38 -9.71
CA SER A 85 -3.72 -0.96 -8.89
C SER A 85 -2.47 -1.75 -9.23
N VAL A 86 -1.32 -1.13 -9.03
CA VAL A 86 0.00 -1.72 -9.21
C VAL A 86 0.79 -1.55 -7.92
N LEU A 87 1.22 -2.67 -7.35
CA LEU A 87 2.11 -2.71 -6.21
C LEU A 87 3.54 -3.02 -6.69
N TYR A 88 4.48 -2.18 -6.29
CA TYR A 88 5.89 -2.35 -6.58
C TYR A 88 6.74 -2.37 -5.29
N PRO A 89 7.44 -3.47 -4.97
CA PRO A 89 8.32 -3.56 -3.82
C PRO A 89 9.73 -3.00 -4.10
N PHE A 90 10.18 -2.03 -3.31
CA PHE A 90 11.58 -1.62 -3.20
C PHE A 90 12.28 -2.45 -2.11
N GLY A 91 12.96 -3.51 -2.53
CA GLY A 91 13.84 -4.34 -1.69
C GLY A 91 15.30 -3.87 -1.72
N ALA A 92 16.04 -4.09 -0.63
CA ALA A 92 17.47 -3.77 -0.54
C ALA A 92 18.26 -4.46 -1.68
N LYS A 93 18.97 -3.64 -2.46
CA LYS A 93 19.89 -3.98 -3.55
C LYS A 93 20.48 -5.40 -3.46
N GLN A 94 20.12 -6.26 -4.41
CA GLN A 94 21.09 -7.23 -4.93
C GLN A 94 21.90 -6.49 -6.01
N GLU A 95 23.22 -6.47 -5.85
CA GLU A 95 24.14 -5.75 -6.73
C GLU A 95 23.96 -6.12 -8.20
N SER A 96 23.22 -5.30 -8.93
CA SER A 96 23.08 -5.43 -10.37
C SER A 96 23.49 -4.12 -11.02
N SER A 97 24.43 -4.19 -11.95
CA SER A 97 24.89 -3.07 -12.76
C SER A 97 23.94 -2.72 -13.91
N ASP A 98 22.79 -3.38 -14.01
CA ASP A 98 21.79 -3.15 -15.05
C ASP A 98 20.70 -2.17 -14.56
N PRO A 99 20.59 -0.96 -15.13
CA PRO A 99 19.55 0.00 -14.76
C PRO A 99 18.12 -0.47 -15.07
N PHE A 100 17.94 -1.57 -15.82
CA PHE A 100 16.64 -2.19 -16.08
C PHE A 100 16.39 -3.44 -15.22
N SER A 101 17.34 -3.88 -14.39
CA SER A 101 17.12 -4.97 -13.43
C SER A 101 16.12 -4.62 -12.31
N GLU A 102 15.81 -3.34 -12.14
CA GLU A 102 14.71 -2.85 -11.29
C GLU A 102 13.32 -3.12 -11.90
N LEU A 103 13.22 -3.35 -13.21
CA LEU A 103 11.95 -3.74 -13.86
C LEU A 103 11.69 -5.24 -13.84
N SER A 104 12.69 -6.05 -13.47
CA SER A 104 12.56 -7.52 -13.33
C SER A 104 11.99 -7.97 -11.97
N TYR A 105 11.57 -7.05 -11.11
CA TYR A 105 10.88 -7.39 -9.86
C TYR A 105 9.43 -7.79 -10.12
N ASP A 106 8.91 -8.68 -9.26
CA ASP A 106 7.52 -9.16 -9.25
C ASP A 106 6.57 -7.99 -8.93
N PHE A 107 6.16 -7.23 -9.94
CA PHE A 107 5.06 -6.27 -9.80
C PHE A 107 3.73 -7.04 -9.76
N HIS A 108 2.85 -6.62 -8.87
CA HIS A 108 1.51 -7.19 -8.78
C HIS A 108 0.50 -6.22 -9.38
N ILE A 109 -0.28 -6.68 -10.36
CA ILE A 109 -1.39 -5.91 -10.93
C ILE A 109 -2.69 -6.52 -10.42
N ASP A 110 -3.47 -5.70 -9.73
CA ASP A 110 -4.81 -6.06 -9.27
C ASP A 110 -5.88 -5.36 -10.12
N ILE A 111 -6.90 -6.12 -10.53
CA ILE A 111 -8.08 -5.61 -11.24
C ILE A 111 -9.32 -5.92 -10.41
N ARG A 112 -10.10 -4.88 -10.09
CA ARG A 112 -11.31 -4.98 -9.25
C ARG A 112 -12.53 -4.46 -10.02
N ILE A 113 -13.63 -5.20 -9.99
CA ILE A 113 -14.91 -4.79 -10.60
C ILE A 113 -15.98 -4.89 -9.53
N GLY A 114 -16.66 -3.77 -9.24
CA GLY A 114 -17.74 -3.67 -8.26
C GLY A 114 -19.04 -3.14 -8.88
N VAL A 115 -20.17 -3.48 -8.27
CA VAL A 115 -21.49 -2.99 -8.63
C VAL A 115 -22.07 -2.23 -7.43
N LYS A 116 -22.46 -0.97 -7.62
CA LYS A 116 -23.26 -0.21 -6.65
C LYS A 116 -24.71 -0.68 -6.74
N TRP A 117 -25.27 -1.10 -5.60
CA TRP A 117 -26.71 -1.38 -5.41
C TRP A 117 -27.37 -0.29 -4.57
#